data_AF-A0AAV0ZT81-F1
#
_entry.id   AF-A0AAV0ZT81-F1
#
_cell.length_a   1.000
_cell.length_b   1.000
_cell.length_c   1.000
_cell.angle_alpha   90.00
_cell.angle_beta   90.00
_cell.angle_gamma   90.00
#
_symmetry.space_group_name_H-M   'P 1'
#
loop_
_entity.id
_entity.type
_entity.pdbx_description
1 polymer ?
#
loop_
_entity_poly.entity_id
_entity_poly.type
_entity_poly.pdbx_seq_one_letter_code
_entity_poly.pdbx_strand_id
1 'polypeptide(L)'
;MNIKSGTTKISTTMFVPHDLITEIISLLPVKPLVRFKCVSNSWNTLISDPTFVKFHLKKSKSSPNPQFTLITKHYKLIAFRSAYDFDYDCDWSIITYPISRLIDNPSATFVADSYHLLNNKYFSMVGSCNGLICLVHNRITFDYLKISQEFSFRLWNPATRKISQEIGYFRESTHGFVFTFGCDESTDTFKVVAYRFIGDGFTSDVRVFTIGENVWRKIESFPAVPFGLDERGQCIAEEPQYGCVFLNSTLNWLASLKYIDWEVSVFDWDFTVEDLVIVSLDLGTETYSQYRLPHGFDEIPPTKPTIGVLEECLCLCYSYKGTDIVIWQMKKFGVEESWVQFLKISYHVLQLNYDISFLPLFLSQDGDTLVLCSSKNEVAILYNLRDNSMQRIEIKVHKPIVDDGTYNTLYLSLAQGYVESLISIC
;
A
#
# COMPACT_ATOMS: atom_id res chain seq x y z
N MET A 1 -70.92 25.11 -27.64
CA MET A 1 -69.69 25.48 -26.91
C MET A 1 -68.60 24.50 -27.29
N ASN A 2 -67.65 24.94 -28.11
CA ASN A 2 -66.46 24.18 -28.48
C ASN A 2 -65.36 24.57 -27.50
N ILE A 3 -64.97 23.67 -26.60
CA ILE A 3 -63.79 23.83 -25.75
C ILE A 3 -62.71 22.95 -26.37
N LYS A 4 -61.81 23.56 -27.15
CA LYS A 4 -60.55 22.93 -27.54
C LYS A 4 -59.65 22.91 -26.31
N SER A 5 -59.38 21.72 -25.75
CA SER A 5 -58.30 21.55 -24.77
C SER A 5 -56.97 21.55 -25.52
N GLY A 6 -56.27 22.68 -25.45
CA GLY A 6 -54.88 22.76 -25.86
C GLY A 6 -54.03 21.93 -24.91
N THR A 7 -53.50 20.81 -25.38
CA THR A 7 -52.42 20.08 -24.70
C THR A 7 -51.10 20.66 -25.19
N THR A 8 -50.57 21.64 -24.45
CA THR A 8 -49.20 22.11 -24.65
C THR A 8 -48.25 21.03 -24.14
N LYS A 9 -47.76 20.16 -25.04
CA LYS A 9 -46.60 19.31 -24.76
C LYS A 9 -45.36 20.21 -24.65
N ILE A 10 -45.00 20.58 -23.43
CA ILE A 10 -43.63 21.03 -23.15
C ILE A 10 -42.90 19.82 -22.60
N SER A 11 -42.13 19.17 -23.45
CA SER A 11 -41.01 18.36 -23.00
C SER A 11 -39.87 18.59 -23.98
N THR A 12 -39.22 19.75 -23.83
CA THR A 12 -37.83 19.88 -24.22
C THR A 12 -37.04 18.99 -23.27
N THR A 13 -36.83 17.74 -23.66
CA THR A 13 -35.78 16.91 -23.06
C THR A 13 -34.48 17.69 -23.22
N MET A 14 -33.97 18.22 -22.12
CA MET A 14 -32.70 18.92 -22.07
C MET A 14 -31.61 17.92 -22.48
N PHE A 15 -31.17 17.99 -23.74
CA PHE A 15 -30.17 17.08 -24.26
C PHE A 15 -28.81 17.55 -23.76
N VAL A 16 -28.31 16.89 -22.71
CA VAL A 16 -26.93 17.07 -22.26
C VAL A 16 -26.06 16.15 -23.13
N PRO A 17 -25.07 16.68 -23.87
CA PRO A 17 -24.13 15.88 -24.63
C PRO A 17 -23.50 14.76 -23.79
N HIS A 18 -23.32 13.59 -24.39
CA HIS A 18 -22.74 12.41 -23.72
C HIS A 18 -21.35 12.70 -23.12
N ASP A 19 -20.56 13.53 -23.79
CA ASP A 19 -19.21 13.89 -23.33
C ASP A 19 -19.25 14.70 -22.03
N LEU A 20 -20.21 15.64 -21.90
CA LEU A 20 -20.40 16.40 -20.67
C LEU A 20 -20.91 15.50 -19.53
N ILE A 21 -21.79 14.54 -19.83
CA ILE A 21 -22.23 13.54 -18.85
C ILE A 21 -21.03 12.73 -18.36
N THR A 22 -20.17 12.28 -19.29
CA THR A 22 -18.96 11.52 -18.97
C THR A 22 -18.00 12.31 -18.09
N GLU A 23 -17.77 13.58 -18.42
CA GLU A 23 -16.92 14.47 -17.63
C GLU A 23 -17.48 14.70 -16.22
N ILE A 24 -18.78 14.98 -16.10
CA ILE A 24 -19.44 15.18 -14.80
C ILE A 24 -19.36 13.92 -13.94
N ILE A 25 -19.70 12.75 -14.51
CA ILE A 25 -19.65 11.47 -13.81
C ILE A 25 -18.21 11.14 -13.40
N SER A 26 -17.21 11.47 -14.22
CA SER A 26 -15.80 11.23 -13.87
C SER A 26 -15.30 12.03 -12.66
N LEU A 27 -16.00 13.09 -12.24
CA LEU A 27 -15.65 13.88 -11.04
C LEU A 27 -16.16 13.24 -9.74
N LEU A 28 -17.01 12.23 -9.83
CA LEU A 28 -17.65 11.63 -8.66
C LEU A 28 -16.77 10.54 -8.02
N PRO A 29 -16.82 10.37 -6.68
CA PRO A 29 -16.19 9.24 -6.01
C PRO A 29 -16.79 7.90 -6.46
N VAL A 30 -16.06 6.80 -6.22
CA VAL A 30 -16.45 5.47 -6.70
C VAL A 30 -17.77 5.00 -6.10
N LYS A 31 -17.99 5.22 -4.80
CA LYS A 31 -19.19 4.75 -4.10
C LYS A 31 -20.50 5.28 -4.71
N PRO A 32 -20.67 6.59 -5.00
CA PRO A 32 -21.79 7.09 -5.82
C PRO A 32 -21.87 6.46 -7.21
N LEU A 33 -20.74 6.32 -7.93
CA LEU A 33 -20.71 5.74 -9.28
C LEU A 33 -21.23 4.31 -9.32
N VAL A 34 -20.86 3.49 -8.33
CA VAL A 34 -21.39 2.12 -8.18
C VAL A 34 -22.91 2.13 -8.02
N ARG A 35 -23.48 3.10 -7.27
CA ARG A 35 -24.95 3.25 -7.14
C ARG A 35 -25.59 3.72 -8.45
N PHE A 36 -24.91 4.58 -9.19
CA PHE A 36 -25.41 5.14 -10.45
C PHE A 36 -25.50 4.12 -11.58
N LYS A 37 -24.81 2.98 -11.48
CA LYS A 37 -25.04 1.84 -12.38
C LYS A 37 -26.50 1.37 -12.39
N CYS A 38 -27.25 1.60 -11.31
CA CYS A 38 -28.68 1.23 -11.23
C CYS A 38 -29.64 2.26 -11.85
N VAL A 39 -29.15 3.44 -12.28
CA VAL A 39 -30.02 4.52 -12.79
C VAL A 39 -30.51 4.23 -14.21
N SER A 40 -29.63 3.72 -15.09
CA SER A 40 -29.99 3.32 -16.45
C SER A 40 -28.93 2.39 -17.05
N ASN A 41 -29.31 1.65 -18.11
CA ASN A 41 -28.37 0.83 -18.87
C ASN A 41 -27.22 1.67 -19.47
N SER A 42 -27.51 2.87 -19.97
CA SER A 42 -26.48 3.75 -20.53
C SER A 42 -25.42 4.14 -19.49
N TRP A 43 -25.84 4.45 -18.26
CA TRP A 43 -24.91 4.80 -17.18
C TRP A 43 -24.13 3.56 -16.70
N ASN A 44 -24.78 2.40 -16.62
CA ASN A 44 -24.09 1.16 -16.30
C ASN A 44 -23.01 0.81 -17.33
N THR A 45 -23.32 0.93 -18.62
CA THR A 45 -22.37 0.72 -19.71
C THR A 45 -21.20 1.70 -19.63
N LEU A 46 -21.48 2.99 -19.45
CA LEU A 46 -20.44 4.02 -19.32
C LEU A 46 -19.51 3.77 -18.12
N ILE A 47 -20.07 3.53 -16.93
CA ILE A 47 -19.28 3.36 -15.70
C ILE A 47 -18.52 2.02 -15.68
N SER A 48 -18.96 1.04 -16.48
CA SER A 48 -18.28 -0.25 -16.63
C SER A 48 -17.33 -0.31 -17.82
N ASP A 49 -17.29 0.73 -18.65
CA ASP A 49 -16.39 0.81 -19.80
C ASP A 49 -14.92 0.88 -19.34
N PRO A 50 -14.01 0.03 -19.86
CA PRO A 50 -12.61 0.04 -19.45
C PRO A 50 -11.90 1.38 -19.66
N THR A 51 -12.27 2.13 -20.71
CA THR A 51 -11.70 3.45 -20.99
C THR A 51 -12.13 4.45 -19.93
N PHE A 52 -13.41 4.45 -19.56
CA PHE A 52 -13.92 5.26 -18.47
C PHE A 52 -13.25 4.91 -17.13
N VAL A 53 -13.08 3.62 -16.83
CA VAL A 53 -12.43 3.15 -15.59
C VAL A 53 -10.99 3.65 -15.50
N LYS A 54 -10.21 3.53 -16.58
CA LYS A 54 -8.82 4.05 -16.64
C LYS A 54 -8.77 5.57 -16.50
N PHE A 55 -9.66 6.26 -17.21
CA PHE A 55 -9.76 7.72 -17.14
C PHE A 55 -10.09 8.19 -15.73
N HIS A 56 -11.07 7.57 -15.08
CA HIS A 56 -11.46 7.83 -13.69
C HIS A 56 -10.31 7.55 -12.72
N LEU A 57 -9.64 6.41 -12.83
CA LEU A 57 -8.48 6.07 -11.99
C LEU A 57 -7.37 7.11 -12.09
N LYS A 58 -6.99 7.51 -13.32
CA LYS A 58 -5.96 8.53 -13.53
C LYS A 58 -6.35 9.84 -12.85
N LYS A 59 -7.61 10.23 -12.98
CA LYS A 59 -8.14 11.43 -12.33
C LYS A 59 -8.16 11.32 -10.80
N SER A 60 -8.45 10.14 -10.25
CA SER A 60 -8.39 9.89 -8.81
C SER A 60 -6.96 10.01 -8.27
N LYS A 61 -5.96 9.50 -9.00
CA LYS A 61 -4.53 9.65 -8.63
C LYS A 61 -4.07 11.11 -8.65
N SER A 62 -4.55 11.90 -9.60
CA SER A 62 -4.23 13.33 -9.73
C SER A 62 -5.24 14.27 -9.04
N SER A 63 -6.06 13.74 -8.11
CA SER A 63 -7.13 14.51 -7.47
C SER A 63 -6.59 15.71 -6.69
N PRO A 64 -7.20 16.91 -6.79
CA PRO A 64 -6.88 18.06 -5.95
C PRO A 64 -7.27 17.85 -4.47
N ASN A 65 -8.12 16.85 -4.20
CA ASN A 65 -8.51 16.45 -2.86
C ASN A 65 -8.00 15.02 -2.60
N PRO A 66 -6.70 14.87 -2.26
CA PRO A 66 -6.13 13.57 -1.95
C PRO A 66 -6.74 13.00 -0.67
N GLN A 67 -6.85 11.68 -0.64
CA GLN A 67 -7.40 10.93 0.48
C GLN A 67 -6.26 10.29 1.26
N PHE A 68 -6.29 10.46 2.57
CA PHE A 68 -5.52 9.68 3.51
C PHE A 68 -6.19 8.33 3.69
N THR A 69 -5.51 7.26 3.31
CA THR A 69 -6.03 5.90 3.42
C THR A 69 -5.41 5.22 4.63
N LEU A 70 -6.26 4.61 5.45
CA LEU A 70 -5.88 3.74 6.55
C LEU A 70 -6.36 2.33 6.24
N ILE A 71 -5.49 1.36 6.50
CA ILE A 71 -5.85 -0.05 6.51
C ILE A 71 -5.80 -0.50 7.96
N THR A 72 -6.91 -1.02 8.46
CA THR A 72 -7.01 -1.48 9.85
C THR A 72 -7.34 -2.97 9.85
N LYS A 73 -6.65 -3.72 10.71
CA LYS A 73 -7.03 -5.08 11.06
C LYS A 73 -7.65 -5.06 12.45
N HIS A 74 -8.84 -5.65 12.54
CA HIS A 74 -9.64 -5.76 13.75
C HIS A 74 -9.54 -7.19 14.27
N TYR A 75 -9.10 -7.34 15.50
CA TYR A 75 -8.96 -8.63 16.16
C TYR A 75 -10.02 -8.78 17.22
N LYS A 76 -10.79 -9.85 17.16
CA LYS A 76 -11.78 -10.20 18.19
C LYS A 76 -11.43 -11.53 18.81
N LEU A 77 -11.17 -11.56 20.11
CA LEU A 77 -10.93 -12.81 20.81
C LEU A 77 -12.22 -13.65 20.82
N ILE A 78 -12.16 -14.85 20.25
CA ILE A 78 -13.30 -15.78 20.15
C ILE A 78 -13.24 -16.80 21.29
N ALA A 79 -12.07 -17.42 21.50
CA ALA A 79 -11.94 -18.50 22.47
C ALA A 79 -10.51 -18.62 23.02
N PHE A 80 -10.43 -19.11 24.26
CA PHE A 80 -9.17 -19.52 24.88
C PHE A 80 -8.94 -21.00 24.58
N ARG A 81 -7.92 -21.33 23.79
CA ARG A 81 -7.51 -22.73 23.56
C ARG A 81 -6.54 -23.21 24.64
N SER A 82 -5.66 -22.32 25.11
CA SER A 82 -4.81 -22.53 26.29
C SER A 82 -4.33 -21.19 26.88
N ALA A 83 -3.51 -21.20 27.93
CA ALA A 83 -2.90 -19.98 28.50
C ALA A 83 -1.98 -19.22 27.50
N TYR A 84 -1.56 -19.87 26.42
CA TYR A 84 -0.67 -19.31 25.39
C TYR A 84 -1.23 -19.43 23.96
N ASP A 85 -2.47 -19.91 23.80
CA ASP A 85 -3.10 -20.12 22.48
C ASP A 85 -4.50 -19.51 22.46
N PHE A 86 -4.64 -18.45 21.67
CA PHE A 86 -5.83 -17.61 21.59
C PHE A 86 -6.40 -17.70 20.16
N ASP A 87 -7.70 -17.94 20.05
CA ASP A 87 -8.40 -17.95 18.76
C ASP A 87 -9.00 -16.57 18.50
N TYR A 88 -8.57 -15.90 17.43
CA TYR A 88 -9.02 -14.56 17.07
C TYR A 88 -9.82 -14.58 15.76
N ASP A 89 -10.93 -13.84 15.73
CA ASP A 89 -11.55 -13.37 14.50
C ASP A 89 -10.74 -12.19 13.99
N CYS A 90 -10.57 -12.11 12.67
CA CYS A 90 -9.85 -11.03 12.03
C CYS A 90 -10.74 -10.43 10.94
N ASP A 91 -10.98 -9.12 11.02
CA ASP A 91 -11.63 -8.38 9.94
C ASP A 91 -10.70 -7.28 9.46
N TRP A 92 -10.85 -6.91 8.19
CA TRP A 92 -10.11 -5.80 7.60
C TRP A 92 -11.06 -4.66 7.28
N SER A 93 -10.66 -3.43 7.56
CA SER A 93 -11.37 -2.25 7.10
C SER A 93 -10.44 -1.26 6.43
N ILE A 94 -11.02 -0.49 5.51
CA ILE A 94 -10.32 0.57 4.81
C ILE A 94 -11.08 1.85 5.06
N ILE A 95 -10.34 2.83 5.57
CA ILE A 95 -10.87 4.14 5.89
C ILE A 95 -10.14 5.13 4.99
N THR A 96 -10.91 5.80 4.15
CA THR A 96 -10.43 6.90 3.34
C THR A 96 -10.92 8.22 3.94
N TYR A 97 -10.03 9.18 4.13
CA TYR A 97 -10.39 10.46 4.72
C TYR A 97 -9.72 11.63 3.99
N PRO A 98 -10.44 12.71 3.63
CA PRO A 98 -9.83 13.83 2.91
C PRO A 98 -8.69 14.48 3.72
N ILE A 99 -7.53 14.66 3.09
CA ILE A 99 -6.36 15.23 3.78
C ILE A 99 -6.61 16.66 4.23
N SER A 100 -7.32 17.47 3.45
CA SER A 100 -7.72 18.82 3.84
C SER A 100 -8.44 18.86 5.19
N ARG A 101 -9.28 17.86 5.48
CA ARG A 101 -9.96 17.76 6.77
C ARG A 101 -9.05 17.34 7.92
N LEU A 102 -7.98 16.57 7.65
CA LEU A 102 -6.97 16.24 8.66
C LEU A 102 -6.13 17.45 9.01
N ILE A 103 -5.83 18.29 8.00
CA ILE A 103 -5.11 19.54 8.19
C ILE A 103 -5.96 20.52 9.02
N ASP A 104 -7.25 20.67 8.68
CA ASP A 104 -8.17 21.55 9.40
C ASP A 104 -8.48 21.04 10.82
N ASN A 105 -8.48 19.72 11.03
CA ASN A 105 -8.77 19.09 12.32
C ASN A 105 -7.86 17.87 12.58
N PRO A 106 -6.73 18.06 13.28
CA PRO A 106 -5.72 17.02 13.51
C PRO A 106 -6.15 15.95 14.52
N SER A 107 -7.25 16.15 15.26
CA SER A 107 -7.82 15.15 16.17
C SER A 107 -8.95 14.40 15.46
N ALA A 108 -8.62 13.30 14.78
CA ALA A 108 -9.56 12.51 14.02
C ALA A 108 -9.84 11.15 14.69
N THR A 109 -11.07 10.96 15.15
CA THR A 109 -11.59 9.61 15.43
C THR A 109 -12.15 9.04 14.14
N PHE A 110 -11.60 7.92 13.70
CA PHE A 110 -12.04 7.25 12.50
C PHE A 110 -12.99 6.11 12.87
N VAL A 111 -14.14 6.07 12.22
CA VAL A 111 -15.08 4.95 12.33
C VAL A 111 -15.01 4.19 11.02
N ALA A 112 -14.69 2.89 11.11
CA ALA A 112 -14.67 2.03 9.93
C ALA A 112 -16.07 2.02 9.30
N ASP A 113 -16.16 2.42 8.03
CA ASP A 113 -17.42 2.29 7.29
C ASP A 113 -17.65 0.82 7.00
N SER A 114 -18.80 0.30 7.46
CA SER A 114 -19.28 -1.06 7.13
C SER A 114 -19.24 -1.37 5.62
N TYR A 115 -19.30 -0.35 4.76
CA TYR A 115 -19.19 -0.49 3.31
C TYR A 115 -17.83 -1.04 2.86
N HIS A 116 -16.74 -0.68 3.56
CA HIS A 116 -15.36 -1.08 3.23
C HIS A 116 -14.83 -2.14 4.20
N LEU A 117 -15.72 -2.86 4.88
CA LEU A 117 -15.37 -3.95 5.80
C LEU A 117 -15.30 -5.27 5.02
N LEU A 118 -14.21 -6.01 5.25
CA LEU A 118 -14.05 -7.39 4.79
C LEU A 118 -14.00 -8.32 6.01
N ASN A 119 -15.04 -9.14 6.14
CA ASN A 119 -15.12 -10.12 7.22
C ASN A 119 -14.40 -11.41 6.78
N ASN A 120 -13.20 -11.71 7.31
CA ASN A 120 -12.53 -12.97 6.98
C ASN A 120 -11.32 -13.34 7.86
N LYS A 121 -11.42 -14.50 8.51
CA LYS A 121 -10.54 -15.00 9.58
C LYS A 121 -9.07 -15.29 9.24
N TYR A 122 -8.70 -15.42 7.96
CA TYR A 122 -7.43 -16.09 7.59
C TYR A 122 -6.66 -15.44 6.44
N PHE A 123 -6.96 -14.19 6.08
CA PHE A 123 -6.23 -13.50 5.02
C PHE A 123 -5.27 -12.46 5.61
N SER A 124 -4.03 -12.52 5.14
CA SER A 124 -3.05 -11.45 5.31
C SER A 124 -3.04 -10.58 4.07
N MET A 125 -2.73 -9.30 4.24
CA MET A 125 -2.61 -8.38 3.12
C MET A 125 -1.21 -8.48 2.51
N VAL A 126 -1.14 -8.57 1.18
CA VAL A 126 0.11 -8.58 0.41
C VAL A 126 0.51 -7.17 0.01
N GLY A 127 -0.47 -6.36 -0.39
CA GLY A 127 -0.24 -4.99 -0.85
C GLY A 127 -1.44 -4.44 -1.61
N SER A 128 -1.36 -3.17 -1.99
CA SER A 128 -2.39 -2.47 -2.76
C SER A 128 -1.81 -1.88 -4.05
N CYS A 129 -2.60 -1.89 -5.12
CA CYS A 129 -2.23 -1.30 -6.40
C CYS A 129 -3.47 -0.89 -7.17
N ASN A 130 -3.54 0.37 -7.63
CA ASN A 130 -4.62 0.89 -8.48
C ASN A 130 -6.04 0.65 -7.92
N GLY A 131 -6.18 0.62 -6.59
CA GLY A 131 -7.46 0.39 -5.89
C GLY A 131 -7.86 -1.06 -5.71
N LEU A 132 -7.03 -2.00 -6.14
CA LEU A 132 -7.13 -3.40 -5.76
C LEU A 132 -6.20 -3.69 -4.59
N ILE A 133 -6.64 -4.62 -3.75
CA ILE A 133 -5.85 -5.15 -2.64
C ILE A 133 -5.66 -6.64 -2.88
N CYS A 134 -4.41 -7.07 -2.83
CA CYS A 134 -4.08 -8.48 -2.88
C CYS A 134 -4.04 -9.05 -1.46
N LEU A 135 -4.76 -10.16 -1.28
CA LEU A 135 -4.87 -10.90 -0.04
C LEU A 135 -4.25 -12.28 -0.25
N VAL A 136 -3.54 -12.78 0.75
CA VAL A 136 -2.99 -14.14 0.78
C VAL A 136 -3.61 -14.94 1.92
N HIS A 137 -4.05 -16.14 1.59
CA HIS A 137 -4.41 -17.17 2.54
C HIS A 137 -3.20 -18.11 2.68
N ASN A 138 -2.76 -18.36 3.90
CA ASN A 138 -1.69 -19.30 4.19
C ASN A 138 -2.21 -20.42 5.08
N ARG A 139 -2.25 -21.66 4.58
CA ARG A 139 -2.53 -22.85 5.40
C ARG A 139 -1.25 -23.61 5.65
N ILE A 140 -0.91 -23.74 6.93
CA ILE A 140 0.20 -24.56 7.38
C ILE A 140 -0.36 -25.89 7.86
N THR A 141 0.19 -26.99 7.34
CA THR A 141 -0.14 -28.36 7.76
C THR A 141 1.09 -29.05 8.29
N PHE A 142 0.93 -29.77 9.39
CA PHE A 142 1.97 -30.54 10.06
C PHE A 142 1.66 -32.03 9.91
N ASP A 143 2.56 -32.78 9.27
CA ASP A 143 2.46 -34.23 9.11
C ASP A 143 3.74 -34.89 9.62
N TYR A 144 3.71 -35.40 10.86
CA TYR A 144 4.79 -36.03 11.66
C TYR A 144 6.19 -35.38 11.59
N LEU A 145 6.83 -35.35 10.42
CA LEU A 145 8.17 -34.80 10.15
C LEU A 145 8.21 -33.76 9.00
N LYS A 146 7.07 -33.45 8.37
CA LYS A 146 6.98 -32.53 7.24
C LYS A 146 6.03 -31.40 7.54
N ILE A 147 6.45 -30.20 7.15
CA ILE A 147 5.62 -29.01 7.16
C ILE A 147 5.30 -28.69 5.72
N SER A 148 4.01 -28.50 5.42
CA SER A 148 3.60 -28.03 4.10
C SER A 148 2.76 -26.76 4.24
N GLN A 149 3.11 -25.76 3.44
CA GLN A 149 2.38 -24.50 3.34
C GLN A 149 1.66 -24.44 2.01
N GLU A 150 0.40 -24.05 2.07
CA GLU A 150 -0.44 -23.80 0.91
C GLU A 150 -0.81 -22.32 0.87
N PHE A 151 -0.52 -21.69 -0.25
CA PHE A 151 -0.85 -20.30 -0.50
C PHE A 151 -1.94 -20.22 -1.54
N SER A 152 -2.95 -19.38 -1.29
CA SER A 152 -3.92 -18.96 -2.30
C SER A 152 -4.19 -17.46 -2.17
N PHE A 153 -4.56 -16.81 -3.27
CA PHE A 153 -4.68 -15.37 -3.33
C PHE A 153 -6.10 -14.95 -3.68
N ARG A 154 -6.48 -13.75 -3.24
CA ARG A 154 -7.70 -13.07 -3.68
C ARG A 154 -7.43 -11.60 -3.94
N LEU A 155 -8.15 -11.05 -4.91
CA LEU A 155 -8.23 -9.61 -5.12
C LEU A 155 -9.48 -9.08 -4.45
N TRP A 156 -9.34 -7.98 -3.73
CA TRP A 156 -10.43 -7.25 -3.11
C TRP A 156 -10.47 -5.82 -3.62
N ASN A 157 -11.64 -5.36 -4.05
CA ASN A 157 -11.92 -3.98 -4.39
C ASN A 157 -12.95 -3.48 -3.36
N PRO A 158 -12.49 -2.78 -2.31
CA PRO A 158 -13.35 -2.25 -1.25
C PRO A 158 -14.36 -1.23 -1.78
N ALA A 159 -13.96 -0.41 -2.75
CA ALA A 159 -14.78 0.65 -3.31
C ALA A 159 -15.97 0.10 -4.14
N THR A 160 -15.83 -1.09 -4.73
CA THR A 160 -16.92 -1.78 -5.44
C THR A 160 -17.55 -2.93 -4.64
N ARG A 161 -17.00 -3.25 -3.47
CA ARG A 161 -17.37 -4.38 -2.59
C ARG A 161 -17.30 -5.75 -3.28
N LYS A 162 -16.38 -5.90 -4.23
CA LYS A 162 -16.14 -7.15 -4.94
C LYS A 162 -14.89 -7.83 -4.42
N ILE A 163 -14.93 -9.15 -4.35
CA ILE A 163 -13.78 -10.01 -4.03
C ILE A 163 -13.73 -11.15 -5.05
N SER A 164 -12.53 -11.51 -5.49
CA SER A 164 -12.35 -12.62 -6.44
C SER A 164 -12.57 -13.99 -5.78
N GLN A 165 -12.69 -15.01 -6.61
CA GLN A 165 -12.39 -16.39 -6.21
C GLN A 165 -10.91 -16.54 -5.85
N GLU A 166 -10.54 -17.68 -5.26
CA GLU A 166 -9.15 -18.00 -4.99
C GLU A 166 -8.39 -18.28 -6.29
N ILE A 167 -7.21 -17.68 -6.39
CA ILE A 167 -6.32 -17.77 -7.56
C ILE A 167 -4.89 -18.04 -7.09
N GLY A 168 -4.03 -18.46 -8.02
CA GLY A 168 -2.59 -18.57 -7.77
C GLY A 168 -2.22 -19.59 -6.70
N TYR A 169 -2.97 -20.68 -6.59
CA TYR A 169 -2.69 -21.75 -5.63
C TYR A 169 -1.29 -22.34 -5.86
N PHE A 170 -0.49 -22.42 -4.80
CA PHE A 170 0.71 -23.25 -4.82
C PHE A 170 1.01 -23.82 -3.42
N ARG A 171 1.68 -24.97 -3.40
CA ARG A 171 2.08 -25.68 -2.18
C ARG A 171 3.60 -25.83 -2.14
N GLU A 172 4.16 -25.66 -0.96
CA GLU A 172 5.60 -25.79 -0.72
C GLU A 172 5.88 -26.57 0.58
N SER A 173 6.96 -27.35 0.62
CA SER A 173 7.34 -28.20 1.75
C SER A 173 8.30 -27.53 2.76
N THR A 174 8.41 -26.21 2.69
CA THR A 174 9.35 -25.40 3.46
C THR A 174 8.69 -24.08 3.81
N HIS A 175 9.15 -23.42 4.88
CA HIS A 175 8.60 -22.14 5.30
C HIS A 175 9.01 -20.95 4.41
N GLY A 176 8.10 -19.97 4.31
CA GLY A 176 8.45 -18.55 4.31
C GLY A 176 8.65 -17.87 2.95
N PHE A 177 7.59 -17.74 2.16
CA PHE A 177 7.59 -16.76 1.07
C PHE A 177 7.12 -15.39 1.57
N VAL A 178 7.82 -14.35 1.14
CA VAL A 178 7.36 -12.96 1.18
C VAL A 178 6.61 -12.66 -0.11
N PHE A 179 5.54 -11.88 -0.01
CA PHE A 179 4.71 -11.53 -1.15
C PHE A 179 4.66 -10.02 -1.32
N THR A 180 4.70 -9.57 -2.56
CA THR A 180 4.50 -8.17 -2.95
C THR A 180 3.55 -8.11 -4.14
N PHE A 181 2.86 -6.98 -4.30
CA PHE A 181 1.80 -6.83 -5.29
C PHE A 181 1.98 -5.54 -6.08
N GLY A 182 1.78 -5.62 -7.40
CA GLY A 182 1.84 -4.47 -8.30
C GLY A 182 1.13 -4.75 -9.62
N CYS A 183 1.30 -3.84 -10.58
CA CYS A 183 0.79 -4.03 -11.93
C CYS A 183 1.82 -3.62 -12.97
N ASP A 184 1.75 -4.28 -14.12
CA ASP A 184 2.37 -3.80 -15.34
C ASP A 184 1.35 -2.88 -16.03
N GLU A 185 1.59 -1.57 -15.99
CA GLU A 185 0.70 -0.56 -16.56
C GLU A 185 0.69 -0.59 -18.10
N SER A 186 1.66 -1.24 -18.75
CA SER A 186 1.70 -1.37 -20.21
C SER A 186 0.70 -2.40 -20.74
N THR A 187 0.44 -3.45 -19.94
CA THR A 187 -0.50 -4.53 -20.26
C THR A 187 -1.78 -4.50 -19.42
N ASP A 188 -1.86 -3.58 -18.45
CA ASP A 188 -2.90 -3.52 -17.40
C ASP A 188 -3.06 -4.84 -16.63
N THR A 189 -1.97 -5.59 -16.47
CA THR A 189 -1.98 -6.87 -15.75
C THR A 189 -1.48 -6.69 -14.32
N PHE A 190 -2.15 -7.34 -13.39
CA PHE A 190 -1.73 -7.35 -11.99
C PHE A 190 -0.84 -8.56 -11.73
N LYS A 191 0.21 -8.38 -10.94
CA LYS A 191 1.19 -9.41 -10.64
C LYS A 191 1.45 -9.51 -9.14
N VAL A 192 1.63 -10.74 -8.66
CA VAL A 192 2.14 -11.04 -7.31
C VAL A 192 3.55 -11.56 -7.46
N VAL A 193 4.51 -10.98 -6.74
CA VAL A 193 5.88 -11.47 -6.68
C VAL A 193 6.08 -12.14 -5.33
N ALA A 194 6.39 -13.43 -5.36
CA ALA A 194 6.75 -14.24 -4.21
C ALA A 194 8.25 -14.44 -4.19
N TYR A 195 8.90 -14.19 -3.06
CA TYR A 195 10.33 -14.46 -2.92
C TYR A 195 10.70 -14.98 -1.53
N ARG A 196 11.83 -15.69 -1.48
CA ARG A 196 12.47 -16.17 -0.26
C ARG A 196 13.97 -16.34 -0.51
N PHE A 197 14.76 -16.32 0.55
CA PHE A 197 16.19 -16.64 0.47
C PHE A 197 16.45 -18.07 0.93
N ILE A 198 17.35 -18.75 0.24
CA ILE A 198 17.76 -20.12 0.53
C ILE A 198 18.94 -20.04 1.50
N GLY A 199 19.25 -21.14 2.22
CA GLY A 199 20.18 -21.16 3.35
C GLY A 199 21.64 -20.73 3.11
N ASP A 200 22.00 -20.28 1.90
CA ASP A 200 23.27 -19.58 1.64
C ASP A 200 23.18 -18.06 1.88
N GLY A 201 21.99 -17.52 2.13
CA GLY A 201 21.75 -16.11 2.47
C GLY A 201 21.74 -15.15 1.27
N PHE A 202 22.06 -15.61 0.07
CA PHE A 202 22.18 -14.76 -1.14
C PHE A 202 21.34 -15.26 -2.30
N THR A 203 21.20 -16.58 -2.45
CA THR A 203 20.39 -17.16 -3.50
C THR A 203 18.93 -17.08 -3.11
N SER A 204 18.13 -16.47 -3.96
CA SER A 204 16.68 -16.35 -3.75
C SER A 204 15.89 -17.20 -4.75
N ASP A 205 14.75 -17.72 -4.28
CA ASP A 205 13.73 -18.33 -5.12
C ASP A 205 12.65 -17.28 -5.33
N VAL A 206 12.64 -16.65 -6.51
CA VAL A 206 11.69 -15.61 -6.88
C VAL A 206 10.72 -16.14 -7.94
N ARG A 207 9.44 -15.93 -7.70
CA ARG A 207 8.35 -16.36 -8.57
C ARG A 207 7.37 -15.22 -8.81
N VAL A 208 6.92 -15.09 -10.04
CA VAL A 208 5.94 -14.10 -10.47
C VAL A 208 4.65 -14.81 -10.86
N PHE A 209 3.53 -14.34 -10.34
CA PHE A 209 2.19 -14.78 -10.71
C PHE A 209 1.46 -13.66 -11.42
N THR A 210 1.09 -13.89 -12.68
CA THR A 210 0.28 -12.93 -13.45
C THR A 210 -1.19 -13.29 -13.31
N ILE A 211 -1.98 -12.35 -12.81
CA ILE A 211 -3.41 -12.53 -12.62
C ILE A 211 -4.11 -12.60 -13.98
N GLY A 212 -4.89 -13.66 -14.19
CA GLY A 212 -5.54 -13.97 -15.47
C GLY A 212 -4.87 -15.14 -16.22
N GLU A 213 -3.55 -15.27 -16.14
CA GLU A 213 -2.82 -16.44 -16.69
C GLU A 213 -2.89 -17.65 -15.75
N ASN A 214 -3.04 -17.39 -14.45
CA ASN A 214 -3.11 -18.38 -13.38
C ASN A 214 -1.91 -19.34 -13.32
N VAL A 215 -0.72 -18.87 -13.69
CA VAL A 215 0.53 -19.64 -13.66
C VAL A 215 1.61 -18.87 -12.90
N TRP A 216 2.36 -19.59 -12.05
CA TRP A 216 3.58 -19.11 -11.41
C TRP A 216 4.78 -19.35 -12.32
N ARG A 217 5.56 -18.31 -12.58
CA ARG A 217 6.80 -18.37 -13.35
C ARG A 217 7.99 -18.04 -12.45
N LYS A 218 9.01 -18.88 -12.48
CA LYS A 218 10.27 -18.60 -11.76
C LYS A 218 11.10 -17.61 -12.57
N ILE A 219 11.64 -16.60 -11.90
CA ILE A 219 12.52 -15.59 -12.51
C ILE A 219 13.92 -15.66 -11.89
N GLU A 220 14.81 -14.76 -12.32
CA GLU A 220 16.16 -14.68 -11.78
C GLU A 220 16.16 -14.38 -10.27
N SER A 221 17.25 -14.77 -9.60
CA SER A 221 17.44 -14.41 -8.19
C SER A 221 17.61 -12.90 -8.05
N PHE A 222 17.18 -12.36 -6.91
CA PHE A 222 17.53 -11.02 -6.50
C PHE A 222 19.04 -10.76 -6.63
N PRO A 223 19.44 -9.58 -7.14
CA PRO A 223 20.84 -9.19 -7.22
C PRO A 223 21.41 -8.72 -5.88
N ALA A 224 20.56 -8.39 -4.91
CA ALA A 224 20.90 -7.95 -3.56
C ALA A 224 19.78 -8.35 -2.59
N VAL A 225 20.09 -8.53 -1.31
CA VAL A 225 19.14 -9.02 -0.29
C VAL A 225 18.23 -7.87 0.18
N PRO A 226 16.91 -7.90 -0.08
CA PRO A 226 15.99 -6.87 0.40
C PRO A 226 15.95 -6.83 1.93
N PHE A 227 15.82 -5.63 2.49
CA PHE A 227 15.65 -5.49 3.94
C PHE A 227 14.27 -5.98 4.39
N GLY A 228 14.18 -6.51 5.63
CA GLY A 228 12.89 -6.96 6.23
C GLY A 228 12.71 -8.47 6.26
N LEU A 229 13.80 -9.22 6.08
CA LEU A 229 13.85 -10.67 6.26
C LEU A 229 14.43 -11.00 7.63
N ASP A 230 13.95 -12.10 8.23
CA ASP A 230 14.49 -12.71 9.44
C ASP A 230 15.72 -13.60 9.14
N GLU A 231 16.31 -14.17 10.18
CA GLU A 231 17.47 -15.10 10.16
C GLU A 231 17.34 -16.28 9.18
N ARG A 232 16.13 -16.62 8.74
CA ARG A 232 15.84 -17.73 7.83
C ARG A 232 15.46 -17.24 6.44
N GLY A 233 15.63 -15.95 6.16
CA GLY A 233 15.22 -15.32 4.91
C GLY A 233 13.71 -15.21 4.75
N GLN A 234 12.94 -15.20 5.86
CA GLN A 234 11.48 -15.14 5.89
C GLN A 234 10.99 -13.77 6.36
N CYS A 235 9.73 -13.41 6.08
CA CYS A 235 9.16 -12.17 6.61
C CYS A 235 8.98 -12.29 8.13
N ILE A 236 9.41 -11.28 8.89
CA ILE A 236 9.06 -11.16 10.31
C ILE A 236 7.53 -11.01 10.37
N ALA A 237 6.85 -12.06 10.83
CA ALA A 237 5.39 -12.23 10.71
C ALA A 237 4.55 -11.12 11.38
N GLU A 238 5.17 -10.31 12.24
CA GLU A 238 4.52 -9.25 13.01
C GLU A 238 4.71 -7.84 12.41
N GLU A 239 5.55 -7.68 11.38
CA GLU A 239 5.82 -6.38 10.76
C GLU A 239 5.60 -6.40 9.23
N PRO A 240 4.35 -6.34 8.74
CA PRO A 240 4.06 -6.24 7.30
C PRO A 240 4.44 -4.88 6.70
N GLN A 241 5.36 -4.15 7.33
CA GLN A 241 5.53 -2.72 7.16
C GLN A 241 6.69 -2.32 6.26
N TYR A 242 7.65 -3.21 5.93
CA TYR A 242 8.90 -2.76 5.32
C TYR A 242 9.39 -3.64 4.19
N GLY A 243 9.50 -3.05 3.01
CA GLY A 243 10.49 -3.48 2.04
C GLY A 243 10.24 -2.94 0.65
N CYS A 244 8.99 -2.99 0.19
CA CYS A 244 8.66 -2.80 -1.22
C CYS A 244 7.75 -1.58 -1.45
N VAL A 245 8.09 -0.75 -2.43
CA VAL A 245 7.22 0.32 -2.94
C VAL A 245 6.99 0.16 -4.44
N PHE A 246 5.74 0.35 -4.85
CA PHE A 246 5.36 0.30 -6.27
C PHE A 246 5.49 1.69 -6.90
N LEU A 247 6.21 1.80 -8.02
CA LEU A 247 6.34 3.03 -8.80
C LEU A 247 6.60 2.69 -10.27
N ASN A 248 5.87 3.32 -11.20
CA ASN A 248 6.09 3.19 -12.66
C ASN A 248 6.19 1.73 -13.16
N SER A 249 5.23 0.87 -12.82
CA SER A 249 5.25 -0.57 -13.15
C SER A 249 6.42 -1.37 -12.56
N THR A 250 7.15 -0.81 -11.61
CA THR A 250 8.25 -1.48 -10.92
C THR A 250 7.95 -1.65 -9.43
N LEU A 251 8.46 -2.73 -8.86
CA LEU A 251 8.54 -2.95 -7.42
C LEU A 251 9.96 -2.63 -6.97
N ASN A 252 10.10 -1.80 -5.93
CA ASN A 252 11.39 -1.25 -5.51
C ASN A 252 11.66 -1.61 -4.06
N TRP A 253 12.85 -2.11 -3.78
CA TRP A 253 13.32 -2.46 -2.45
C TRP A 253 14.59 -1.73 -2.12
N LEU A 254 14.73 -1.33 -0.87
CA LEU A 254 16.05 -1.11 -0.30
C LEU A 254 16.65 -2.48 -0.03
N ALA A 255 17.90 -2.69 -0.45
CA ALA A 255 18.57 -3.98 -0.39
C ALA A 255 20.06 -3.83 -0.06
N SER A 256 20.66 -4.93 0.37
CA SER A 256 22.08 -5.02 0.74
C SER A 256 22.82 -6.00 -0.17
N LEU A 257 24.00 -5.60 -0.62
CA LEU A 257 24.92 -6.43 -1.38
C LEU A 257 25.63 -7.47 -0.49
N LYS A 258 25.62 -7.27 0.83
CA LYS A 258 26.13 -8.21 1.83
C LYS A 258 25.00 -8.87 2.59
N TYR A 259 25.27 -10.06 3.14
CA TYR A 259 24.38 -10.72 4.08
C TYR A 259 24.19 -9.82 5.31
N ILE A 260 22.95 -9.65 5.78
CA ILE A 260 22.67 -8.90 7.00
C ILE A 260 21.97 -9.80 8.01
N ASP A 261 22.59 -9.92 9.18
CA ASP A 261 21.98 -10.47 10.40
C ASP A 261 21.42 -9.32 11.25
N TRP A 262 20.09 -9.20 11.32
CA TRP A 262 19.39 -8.09 11.97
C TRP A 262 19.15 -8.33 13.48
N GLU A 263 19.51 -9.48 14.05
CA GLU A 263 19.47 -9.69 15.50
C GLU A 263 20.72 -9.16 16.22
N VAL A 264 21.82 -8.95 15.48
CA VAL A 264 23.05 -8.37 16.02
C VAL A 264 22.93 -6.85 16.02
N SER A 265 23.33 -6.22 17.13
CA SER A 265 23.27 -4.76 17.29
C SER A 265 23.90 -4.04 16.10
N VAL A 266 23.33 -2.89 15.70
CA VAL A 266 23.82 -2.00 14.62
C VAL A 266 25.32 -1.67 14.76
N PHE A 267 25.87 -1.81 15.97
CA PHE A 267 27.25 -1.52 16.33
C PHE A 267 28.27 -2.62 15.96
N ASP A 268 27.82 -3.80 15.50
CA ASP A 268 28.68 -4.93 15.09
C ASP A 268 28.65 -5.22 13.58
N TRP A 269 28.01 -4.35 12.78
CA TRP A 269 27.91 -4.56 11.32
C TRP A 269 29.16 -4.09 10.58
N ASP A 270 29.81 -4.98 9.83
CA ASP A 270 30.88 -4.65 8.87
C ASP A 270 30.30 -4.26 7.49
N PHE A 271 29.50 -3.20 7.48
CA PHE A 271 28.89 -2.66 6.26
C PHE A 271 29.13 -1.17 6.11
N THR A 272 29.10 -0.77 4.86
CA THR A 272 29.28 0.60 4.41
C THR A 272 28.04 1.04 3.65
N VAL A 273 27.90 2.35 3.44
CA VAL A 273 26.82 2.91 2.61
C VAL A 273 26.81 2.26 1.22
N GLU A 274 28.00 2.02 0.68
CA GLU A 274 28.23 1.48 -0.65
C GLU A 274 27.71 0.05 -0.82
N ASP A 275 27.48 -0.66 0.30
CA ASP A 275 26.85 -1.98 0.30
C ASP A 275 25.32 -1.90 0.14
N LEU A 276 24.72 -0.70 0.20
CA LEU A 276 23.28 -0.50 0.09
C LEU A 276 22.89 -0.01 -1.31
N VAL A 277 21.83 -0.61 -1.85
CA VAL A 277 21.30 -0.28 -3.17
C VAL A 277 19.77 -0.27 -3.16
N ILE A 278 19.19 0.41 -4.14
CA ILE A 278 17.80 0.18 -4.52
C ILE A 278 17.78 -0.91 -5.58
N VAL A 279 17.07 -2.01 -5.30
CA VAL A 279 16.72 -3.01 -6.32
C VAL A 279 15.35 -2.68 -6.85
N SER A 280 15.21 -2.64 -8.17
CA SER A 280 13.95 -2.40 -8.86
C SER A 280 13.64 -3.57 -9.79
N LEU A 281 12.48 -4.19 -9.64
CA LEU A 281 11.97 -5.23 -10.53
C LEU A 281 10.92 -4.63 -11.44
N ASP A 282 11.19 -4.62 -12.74
CA ASP A 282 10.22 -4.24 -13.76
C ASP A 282 9.22 -5.38 -13.96
N LEU A 283 7.93 -5.11 -13.73
CA LEU A 283 6.90 -6.15 -13.79
C LEU A 283 6.54 -6.55 -15.23
N GLY A 284 6.82 -5.73 -16.24
CA GLY A 284 6.52 -6.06 -17.64
C GLY A 284 7.57 -7.01 -18.23
N THR A 285 8.85 -6.68 -18.03
CA THR A 285 10.01 -7.43 -18.51
C THR A 285 10.47 -8.52 -17.54
N GLU A 286 10.08 -8.44 -16.28
CA GLU A 286 10.50 -9.34 -15.19
C GLU A 286 12.03 -9.33 -15.00
N THR A 287 12.66 -8.17 -15.17
CA THR A 287 14.10 -7.95 -15.03
C THR A 287 14.45 -6.96 -13.92
N TYR A 288 15.64 -7.11 -13.35
CA TYR A 288 16.13 -6.26 -12.26
C TYR A 288 16.99 -5.09 -12.77
N SER A 289 16.84 -3.95 -12.13
CA SER A 289 17.75 -2.82 -12.16
C SER A 289 18.25 -2.51 -10.75
N GLN A 290 19.45 -1.93 -10.65
CA GLN A 290 20.05 -1.52 -9.38
C GLN A 290 20.43 -0.05 -9.46
N TYR A 291 20.16 0.68 -8.39
CA TYR A 291 20.49 2.09 -8.28
C TYR A 291 21.22 2.39 -6.97
N ARG A 292 22.24 3.23 -7.06
CA ARG A 292 22.96 3.75 -5.88
C ARG A 292 22.09 4.71 -5.07
N LEU A 293 22.39 4.76 -3.78
CA LEU A 293 21.83 5.74 -2.86
C LEU A 293 22.43 7.14 -3.13
N PRO A 294 21.79 8.23 -2.64
CA PRO A 294 22.27 9.59 -2.82
C PRO A 294 23.69 9.80 -2.25
N HIS A 295 24.50 10.61 -2.93
CA HIS A 295 25.87 10.96 -2.49
C HIS A 295 25.98 11.67 -1.14
N GLY A 296 24.88 12.14 -0.53
CA GLY A 296 24.90 12.74 0.82
C GLY A 296 24.48 11.77 1.93
N PHE A 297 24.21 10.51 1.58
CA PHE A 297 24.00 9.43 2.53
C PHE A 297 25.38 8.83 2.85
N ASP A 298 26.20 9.51 3.65
CA ASP A 298 27.63 9.13 3.84
C ASP A 298 27.90 8.25 5.07
N GLU A 299 26.89 8.09 5.92
CA GLU A 299 27.01 7.36 7.18
C GLU A 299 25.80 6.44 7.32
N ILE A 300 26.05 5.26 7.88
CA ILE A 300 24.99 4.34 8.24
C ILE A 300 24.12 4.95 9.36
N PRO A 301 22.79 5.00 9.17
CA PRO A 301 21.89 5.49 10.20
C PRO A 301 21.78 4.51 11.38
N PRO A 302 21.52 5.01 12.61
CA PRO A 302 21.31 4.16 13.78
C PRO A 302 20.02 3.34 13.71
N THR A 303 19.10 3.70 12.82
CA THR A 303 17.85 3.00 12.59
C THR A 303 17.71 2.64 11.12
N LYS A 304 16.95 1.58 10.83
CA LYS A 304 16.75 1.09 9.48
C LYS A 304 16.20 2.21 8.56
N PRO A 305 16.87 2.53 7.45
CA PRO A 305 16.37 3.43 6.43
C PRO A 305 15.14 2.83 5.72
N THR A 306 14.27 3.70 5.23
CA THR A 306 13.03 3.32 4.55
C THR A 306 12.96 3.96 3.18
N ILE A 307 12.14 3.38 2.30
CA ILE A 307 11.80 3.97 1.02
C ILE A 307 10.29 4.19 0.92
N GLY A 308 9.89 5.21 0.17
CA GLY A 308 8.52 5.64 -0.03
C GLY A 308 8.33 6.27 -1.39
N VAL A 309 7.10 6.68 -1.70
CA VAL A 309 6.80 7.49 -2.90
C VAL A 309 6.11 8.77 -2.45
N LEU A 310 6.65 9.92 -2.87
CA LEU A 310 6.03 11.24 -2.72
C LEU A 310 6.03 11.92 -4.07
N GLU A 311 4.88 12.48 -4.48
CA GLU A 311 4.75 13.21 -5.76
C GLU A 311 5.33 12.42 -6.96
N GLU A 312 5.05 11.13 -7.04
CA GLU A 312 5.56 10.22 -8.09
C GLU A 312 7.10 10.06 -8.10
N CYS A 313 7.81 10.54 -7.08
CA CYS A 313 9.25 10.36 -6.89
C CYS A 313 9.53 9.27 -5.86
N LEU A 314 10.47 8.37 -6.18
CA LEU A 314 11.02 7.46 -5.18
C LEU A 314 11.77 8.26 -4.11
N CYS A 315 11.49 7.96 -2.84
CA CYS A 315 12.08 8.63 -1.70
C CYS A 315 12.93 7.67 -0.88
N LEU A 316 14.04 8.18 -0.34
CA LEU A 316 14.82 7.54 0.73
C LEU A 316 14.66 8.38 2.00
N CYS A 317 14.28 7.74 3.10
CA CYS A 317 14.09 8.39 4.39
C CYS A 317 14.92 7.69 5.48
N TYR A 318 15.68 8.45 6.26
CA TYR A 318 16.56 7.89 7.29
C TYR A 318 16.83 8.87 8.43
N SER A 319 17.30 8.33 9.55
CA SER A 319 17.76 9.08 10.71
C SER A 319 19.23 9.49 10.51
N TYR A 320 19.49 10.77 10.34
CA TYR A 320 20.84 11.32 10.23
C TYR A 320 21.38 11.63 11.63
N LYS A 321 22.46 10.94 12.02
CA LYS A 321 23.18 11.13 13.29
C LYS A 321 22.32 11.03 14.56
N GLY A 322 21.12 10.45 14.44
CA GLY A 322 20.14 10.41 15.53
C GLY A 322 19.53 11.77 15.88
N THR A 323 19.75 12.82 15.07
CA THR A 323 19.29 14.20 15.36
C THR A 323 18.20 14.68 14.42
N ASP A 324 18.26 14.24 13.16
CA ASP A 324 17.38 14.72 12.11
C ASP A 324 16.85 13.57 11.26
N ILE A 325 15.62 13.72 10.77
CA ILE A 325 15.09 12.91 9.67
C ILE A 325 15.51 13.58 8.37
N VAL A 326 16.16 12.83 7.48
CA VAL A 326 16.51 13.31 6.13
C VAL A 326 15.70 12.53 5.11
N ILE A 327 15.11 13.26 4.16
CA ILE A 327 14.34 12.71 3.04
C ILE A 327 14.99 13.14 1.74
N TRP A 328 15.35 12.18 0.91
CA TRP A 328 15.82 12.40 -0.47
C TRP A 328 14.75 11.98 -1.46
N GLN A 329 14.73 12.64 -2.62
CA GLN A 329 13.85 12.30 -3.74
C GLN A 329 14.65 12.05 -5.01
N MET A 330 14.38 10.95 -5.70
CA MET A 330 14.88 10.68 -7.03
C MET A 330 13.95 11.37 -8.04
N LYS A 331 14.31 12.60 -8.46
CA LYS A 331 13.44 13.44 -9.30
C LYS A 331 13.16 12.85 -10.67
N LYS A 332 14.06 11.99 -11.18
CA LYS A 332 13.85 11.20 -12.39
C LYS A 332 14.11 9.75 -12.04
N PHE A 333 13.05 8.97 -11.94
CA PHE A 333 13.15 7.55 -11.61
C PHE A 333 14.14 6.82 -12.53
N GLY A 334 15.06 6.06 -11.94
CA GLY A 334 16.13 5.35 -12.64
C GLY A 334 17.38 6.18 -12.98
N VAL A 335 17.43 7.47 -12.62
CA VAL A 335 18.59 8.35 -12.83
C VAL A 335 19.22 8.69 -11.48
N GLU A 336 20.37 8.10 -11.16
CA GLU A 336 21.05 8.25 -9.87
C GLU A 336 21.44 9.71 -9.58
N GLU A 337 21.87 10.46 -10.60
CA GLU A 337 22.26 11.87 -10.45
C GLU A 337 21.07 12.80 -10.19
N SER A 338 19.83 12.28 -10.26
CA SER A 338 18.61 13.05 -10.00
C SER A 338 18.19 13.07 -8.52
N TRP A 339 18.94 12.40 -7.65
CA TRP A 339 18.71 12.48 -6.21
C TRP A 339 18.91 13.90 -5.70
N VAL A 340 17.89 14.44 -5.03
CA VAL A 340 17.95 15.74 -4.35
C VAL A 340 17.54 15.57 -2.90
N GLN A 341 18.26 16.22 -1.99
CA GLN A 341 17.84 16.27 -0.60
C GLN A 341 16.60 17.14 -0.54
N PHE A 342 15.46 16.53 -0.24
CA PHE A 342 14.19 17.21 -0.21
C PHE A 342 14.00 17.92 1.14
N LEU A 343 14.20 17.20 2.25
CA LEU A 343 13.98 17.75 3.59
C LEU A 343 14.99 17.23 4.60
N LYS A 344 15.23 18.06 5.62
CA LYS A 344 15.95 17.71 6.85
C LYS A 344 15.19 18.30 8.03
N ILE A 345 14.62 17.44 8.88
CA ILE A 345 13.73 17.84 9.98
C ILE A 345 14.31 17.34 11.30
N SER A 346 14.55 18.24 12.25
CA SER A 346 15.09 17.85 13.56
C SER A 346 14.07 17.07 14.40
N TYR A 347 14.52 16.01 15.07
CA TYR A 347 13.69 15.28 16.03
C TYR A 347 13.18 16.17 17.17
N HIS A 348 13.91 17.23 17.52
CA HIS A 348 13.46 18.21 18.52
C HIS A 348 12.18 18.92 18.10
N VAL A 349 12.04 19.25 16.81
CA VAL A 349 10.82 19.87 16.26
C VAL A 349 9.65 18.88 16.30
N LEU A 350 9.94 17.61 16.03
CA LEU A 350 8.93 16.55 16.04
C LEU A 350 8.58 16.06 17.46
N GLN A 351 9.37 16.45 18.47
CA GLN A 351 9.29 15.98 19.86
C GLN A 351 9.37 14.45 19.97
N LEU A 352 10.09 13.79 19.06
CA LEU A 352 10.18 12.34 18.94
C LEU A 352 11.49 11.78 19.51
N ASN A 353 11.49 10.47 19.76
CA ASN A 353 12.71 9.74 20.09
C ASN A 353 13.41 9.26 18.81
N TYR A 354 14.75 9.14 18.86
CA TYR A 354 15.60 8.87 17.69
C TYR A 354 15.57 7.40 17.20
N ASP A 355 15.01 6.48 17.99
CA ASP A 355 14.94 5.02 17.71
C ASP A 355 13.79 4.58 16.78
N ILE A 356 13.22 5.53 16.04
CA ILE A 356 12.03 5.32 15.22
C ILE A 356 12.37 5.59 13.75
N SER A 357 12.03 4.64 12.89
CA SER A 357 12.08 4.81 11.44
C SER A 357 10.79 5.47 10.96
N PHE A 358 10.87 6.30 9.91
CA PHE A 358 9.73 7.06 9.40
C PHE A 358 9.45 6.71 7.96
N LEU A 359 8.18 6.66 7.59
CA LEU A 359 7.74 6.51 6.21
C LEU A 359 7.05 7.79 5.75
N PRO A 360 7.55 8.48 4.70
CA PRO A 360 6.79 9.52 4.04
C PRO A 360 5.60 8.91 3.30
N LEU A 361 4.39 9.32 3.69
CA LEU A 361 3.15 8.81 3.13
C LEU A 361 2.56 9.74 2.06
N PHE A 362 2.62 11.05 2.30
CA PHE A 362 1.95 12.03 1.46
C PHE A 362 2.56 13.41 1.60
N LEU A 363 2.54 14.18 0.49
CA LEU A 363 2.89 15.59 0.44
C LEU A 363 1.76 16.34 -0.28
N SER A 364 1.30 17.45 0.30
CA SER A 364 0.22 18.26 -0.27
C SER A 364 0.63 18.92 -1.59
N GLN A 365 -0.36 19.21 -2.45
CA GLN A 365 -0.10 19.79 -3.78
C GLN A 365 0.54 21.19 -3.74
N ASP A 366 0.32 21.94 -2.67
CA ASP A 366 1.00 23.22 -2.43
C ASP A 366 2.45 23.04 -1.95
N GLY A 367 2.86 21.79 -1.67
CA GLY A 367 4.18 21.42 -1.16
C GLY A 367 4.36 21.71 0.32
N ASP A 368 3.33 22.14 1.03
CA ASP A 368 3.49 22.73 2.36
C ASP A 368 3.28 21.75 3.51
N THR A 369 2.53 20.68 3.31
CA THR A 369 2.17 19.72 4.38
C THR A 369 2.62 18.32 4.03
N LEU A 370 3.53 17.78 4.83
CA LEU A 370 4.03 16.42 4.77
C LEU A 370 3.35 15.54 5.84
N VAL A 371 2.93 14.35 5.44
CA VAL A 371 2.46 13.29 6.35
C VAL A 371 3.56 12.25 6.52
N LEU A 372 4.05 12.10 7.75
CA LEU A 372 5.02 11.09 8.15
C LEU A 372 4.35 10.06 9.06
N CYS A 373 4.72 8.79 8.91
CA CYS A 373 4.29 7.74 9.83
C CYS A 373 5.49 7.14 10.56
N SER A 374 5.34 6.96 11.88
CA SER A 374 6.28 6.17 12.68
C SER A 374 6.14 4.68 12.38
N SER A 375 7.27 3.99 12.31
CA SER A 375 7.33 2.54 12.11
C SER A 375 6.81 1.69 13.27
N LYS A 376 6.89 2.24 14.50
CA LYS A 376 6.67 1.49 15.75
C LYS A 376 5.43 1.92 16.53
N ASN A 377 4.94 3.16 16.34
CA ASN A 377 3.99 3.76 17.26
C ASN A 377 2.60 4.07 16.68
N GLU A 378 2.27 3.60 15.45
CA GLU A 378 0.99 3.89 14.77
C GLU A 378 0.59 5.39 14.77
N VAL A 379 1.57 6.28 14.93
CA VAL A 379 1.37 7.74 14.98
C VAL A 379 1.67 8.31 13.60
N ALA A 380 0.67 8.99 13.03
CA ALA A 380 0.86 9.85 11.88
C ALA A 380 1.17 11.29 12.35
N ILE A 381 2.05 11.96 11.62
CA ILE A 381 2.54 13.29 11.92
C ILE A 381 2.27 14.17 10.72
N LEU A 382 1.57 15.28 10.93
CA LEU A 382 1.45 16.37 9.98
C LEU A 382 2.57 17.36 10.27
N TYR A 383 3.43 17.58 9.29
CA TYR A 383 4.50 18.55 9.36
C TYR A 383 4.28 19.63 8.31
N ASN A 384 4.17 20.89 8.75
CA ASN A 384 4.06 22.04 7.87
C ASN A 384 5.46 22.61 7.59
N LEU A 385 5.84 22.62 6.32
CA LEU A 385 7.14 23.06 5.85
C LEU A 385 7.32 24.58 5.91
N ARG A 386 6.24 25.38 5.84
CA ARG A 386 6.34 26.86 5.79
C ARG A 386 6.72 27.45 7.13
N ASP A 387 6.12 26.94 8.20
CA ASP A 387 6.31 27.46 9.56
C ASP A 387 7.05 26.49 10.48
N ASN A 388 7.46 25.32 9.97
CA ASN A 388 8.09 24.22 10.72
C ASN A 388 7.23 23.72 11.88
N SER A 389 5.92 23.89 11.81
CA SER A 389 5.00 23.38 12.83
C SER A 389 4.70 21.89 12.61
N MET A 390 4.40 21.22 13.72
CA MET A 390 4.09 19.79 13.71
C MET A 390 2.86 19.51 14.54
N GLN A 391 2.01 18.62 14.05
CA GLN A 391 0.85 18.12 14.75
C GLN A 391 0.83 16.58 14.70
N ARG A 392 0.57 15.96 15.84
CA ARG A 392 0.37 14.51 15.93
C ARG A 392 -1.09 14.18 15.69
N ILE A 393 -1.32 13.21 14.81
CA ILE A 393 -2.64 12.63 14.61
C ILE A 393 -2.72 11.40 15.52
N GLU A 394 -3.58 11.47 16.52
CA GLU A 394 -3.97 10.29 17.30
C GLU A 394 -5.04 9.53 16.52
N ILE A 395 -4.66 8.40 15.90
CA ILE A 395 -5.57 7.60 15.10
C ILE A 395 -6.32 6.64 16.02
N LYS A 396 -7.57 6.97 16.35
CA LYS A 396 -8.48 6.05 17.04
C LYS A 396 -9.42 5.43 16.03
N VAL A 397 -9.25 4.14 15.75
CA VAL A 397 -10.18 3.38 14.91
C VAL A 397 -11.16 2.62 15.77
N HIS A 398 -12.45 2.81 15.51
CA HIS A 398 -13.52 2.00 16.08
C HIS A 398 -14.15 1.13 14.99
N LYS A 399 -14.36 -0.14 15.30
CA LYS A 399 -15.25 -0.99 14.51
C LYS A 399 -16.69 -0.53 14.79
N PRO A 400 -17.58 -0.45 13.79
CA PRO A 400 -18.95 0.03 13.98
C PRO A 400 -19.85 -0.87 14.85
N ILE A 401 -19.32 -1.96 15.42
CA ILE A 401 -20.05 -2.91 16.25
C ILE A 401 -19.53 -2.76 17.68
N VAL A 402 -20.47 -2.63 18.62
CA VAL A 402 -20.36 -2.50 20.09
C VAL A 402 -19.04 -3.03 20.66
N ASP A 403 -18.42 -2.23 21.53
CA ASP A 403 -17.21 -2.56 22.30
C ASP A 403 -17.31 -3.95 22.97
N ASP A 404 -16.74 -4.96 22.30
CA ASP A 404 -16.83 -6.38 22.65
C ASP A 404 -15.45 -6.99 22.97
N GLY A 405 -14.45 -6.16 23.27
CA GLY A 405 -13.07 -6.58 23.49
C GLY A 405 -12.23 -6.70 22.21
N THR A 406 -12.64 -6.05 21.11
CA THR A 406 -11.87 -5.97 19.87
C THR A 406 -10.67 -5.02 20.02
N TYR A 407 -9.47 -5.46 19.63
CA TYR A 407 -8.29 -4.58 19.49
C TYR A 407 -7.94 -4.39 18.00
N ASN A 408 -7.32 -3.26 17.67
CA ASN A 408 -7.07 -2.86 16.29
C ASN A 408 -5.57 -2.65 16.06
N THR A 409 -5.12 -2.96 14.85
CA THR A 409 -3.76 -2.65 14.38
C THR A 409 -3.84 -1.90 13.06
N LEU A 410 -3.01 -0.87 12.92
CA LEU A 410 -2.97 0.02 11.77
C LEU A 410 -1.79 -0.30 10.85
N TYR A 411 -2.09 -0.33 9.55
CA TYR A 411 -1.11 -0.61 8.50
C TYR A 411 -1.07 0.52 7.48
N LEU A 412 -0.37 1.60 7.86
CA LEU A 412 -0.27 2.81 7.05
C LEU A 412 0.57 2.65 5.78
N SER A 413 1.62 1.83 5.82
CA SER A 413 2.48 1.59 4.66
C SER A 413 1.78 0.82 3.55
N LEU A 414 0.95 -0.17 3.90
CA LEU A 414 0.14 -0.94 2.94
C LEU A 414 -0.89 -0.09 2.20
N ALA A 415 -1.21 1.09 2.74
CA ALA A 415 -2.17 2.02 2.16
C ALA A 415 -1.57 2.93 1.07
N GLN A 416 -0.23 3.04 0.97
CA GLN A 416 0.44 4.03 0.10
C GLN A 416 0.12 3.85 -1.40
N GLY A 417 -0.26 2.63 -1.83
CA GLY A 417 -0.67 2.33 -3.21
C GLY A 417 -2.19 2.32 -3.45
N TYR A 418 -3.01 2.55 -2.43
CA TYR A 418 -4.46 2.44 -2.54
C TYR A 418 -5.12 3.77 -2.91
N VAL A 419 -5.90 3.73 -3.97
CA VAL A 419 -6.83 4.79 -4.39
C VAL A 419 -8.14 4.12 -4.77
N GLU A 420 -9.29 4.65 -4.36
CA GLU A 420 -10.57 4.06 -4.75
C GLU A 420 -10.66 3.95 -6.28
N SER A 421 -11.02 2.77 -6.80
CA SER A 421 -11.12 2.54 -8.23
C SER A 421 -12.33 1.71 -8.63
N LEU A 422 -12.76 1.90 -9.88
CA LEU A 422 -13.80 1.10 -10.53
C LEU A 422 -13.25 -0.18 -11.19
N ILE A 423 -11.97 -0.51 -10.99
CA ILE A 423 -11.35 -1.70 -11.59
C ILE A 423 -12.16 -2.93 -11.21
N SER A 424 -12.63 -3.65 -12.23
CA SER A 424 -13.37 -4.88 -12.03
C SER A 424 -12.41 -5.99 -11.63
N ILE A 425 -12.83 -6.73 -10.63
CA ILE A 425 -12.28 -8.05 -10.31
C ILE A 425 -13.17 -9.03 -11.07
N CYS A 426 -12.57 -9.84 -11.95
CA CYS A 426 -13.28 -10.77 -12.83
C CYS A 426 -14.27 -11.65 -12.06
#